data_AF-A0A3B9IT76-F1
#
_entry.id   AF-A0A3B9IT76-F1
#
_cell.length_a   1.000
_cell.length_b   1.000
_cell.length_c   1.000
_cell.angle_alpha   90.00
_cell.angle_beta   90.00
_cell.angle_gamma   90.00
#
_symmetry.space_group_name_H-M   'P 1'
#
loop_
_entity.id
_entity.type
_entity.pdbx_description
1 polymer ?
#
loop_
_entity_poly.entity_id
_entity_poly.type
_entity_poly.pdbx_seq_one_letter_code
_entity_poly.pdbx_strand_id
1 'polypeptide(L)' 'GEHGGDPASIDFCQRAGLDYVSCSPYRVPIARLAAAQAALRARG' A
#
# COMPACT_ATOMS: atom_id res chain seq x y z
N GLY A 1 -6.69 -2.14 8.46
CA GLY A 1 -7.10 -1.09 9.42
C GLY A 1 -7.16 0.25 8.71
N GLU A 2 -7.44 1.36 9.41
CA GLU A 2 -7.60 2.69 8.76
C GLU A 2 -6.39 3.10 7.91
N HIS A 3 -5.18 2.75 8.35
CA HIS A 3 -3.92 2.98 7.63
C HIS A 3 -3.76 2.18 6.33
N GLY A 4 -4.52 1.10 6.11
CA GLY A 4 -4.32 0.22 4.96
C GLY A 4 -4.72 0.83 3.61
N GLY A 5 -5.29 2.03 3.61
CA GLY A 5 -5.64 2.79 2.41
C GLY A 5 -4.87 4.10 2.25
N ASP A 6 -3.90 4.36 3.12
CA ASP A 6 -3.03 5.53 3.06
C ASP A 6 -1.73 5.20 2.30
N PRO A 7 -1.33 5.94 1.26
CA PRO A 7 -0.15 5.62 0.46
C PRO A 7 1.17 5.55 1.23
N ALA A 8 1.39 6.44 2.21
CA ALA A 8 2.63 6.45 3.00
C ALA A 8 2.71 5.21 3.91
N SER A 9 1.58 4.82 4.49
CA SER A 9 1.44 3.60 5.28
C SER A 9 1.68 2.35 4.44
N ILE A 10 1.15 2.30 3.20
CA ILE A 10 1.35 1.17 2.28
C ILE A 10 2.82 1.01 1.89
N ASP A 11 3.50 2.13 1.60
CA ASP A 11 4.92 2.16 1.28
C ASP A 11 5.77 1.68 2.48
N PHE A 12 5.42 2.07 3.71
CA PHE A 12 6.02 1.52 4.92
C PHE A 12 5.77 0.01 5.06
N CYS A 13 4.51 -0.44 4.91
CA CYS A 13 4.14 -1.86 5.00
C CYS A 13 4.91 -2.71 3.99
N GLN A 14 5.06 -2.24 2.75
CA GLN A 14 5.83 -2.95 1.73
C GLN A 14 7.31 -3.06 2.12
N ARG A 15 7.94 -1.97 2.59
CA ARG A 15 9.33 -2.01 3.07
C ARG A 15 9.52 -2.89 4.30
N ALA A 16 8.51 -3.00 5.15
CA ALA A 16 8.49 -3.87 6.31
C ALA A 16 8.27 -5.36 5.94
N GLY A 17 8.08 -5.68 4.65
CA GLY A 17 7.92 -7.05 4.17
C GLY A 17 6.53 -7.64 4.37
N LEU A 18 5.49 -6.81 4.51
CA LEU A 18 4.12 -7.30 4.58
C LEU A 18 3.63 -7.70 3.19
N ASP A 19 2.96 -8.85 3.11
CA ASP A 19 2.44 -9.40 1.85
C ASP A 19 1.10 -8.80 1.42
N TYR A 20 0.38 -8.15 2.35
CA TYR A 20 -0.95 -7.58 2.07
C TYR A 20 -1.28 -6.38 2.96
N VAL A 21 -2.25 -5.58 2.49
CA VAL A 21 -2.91 -4.52 3.25
C VAL A 21 -4.43 -4.68 3.18
N SER A 22 -5.13 -4.18 4.19
CA SER A 22 -6.60 -4.24 4.26
C SER A 22 -7.18 -2.86 4.62
N CYS A 23 -8.13 -2.40 3.80
CA CYS A 23 -8.79 -1.10 3.92
C CYS A 23 -10.28 -1.20 3.54
N SER A 24 -11.04 -0.13 3.76
CA SER A 24 -12.46 -0.08 3.38
C SER A 24 -12.64 -0.25 1.87
N PRO A 25 -13.79 -0.77 1.40
CA PRO A 25 -14.01 -1.05 -0.03
C PRO A 25 -13.71 0.14 -0.95
N TYR A 26 -14.08 1.35 -0.52
CA TYR A 26 -13.84 2.59 -1.26
C TYR A 26 -12.37 2.98 -1.39
N ARG A 27 -11.50 2.50 -0.48
CA ARG A 27 -10.05 2.77 -0.51
C ARG A 27 -9.26 1.71 -1.26
N VAL A 28 -9.88 0.59 -1.65
CA VAL A 28 -9.20 -0.50 -2.38
C VAL A 28 -8.52 -0.01 -3.66
N PRO A 29 -9.15 0.83 -4.52
CA PRO A 29 -8.48 1.33 -5.72
C PRO A 29 -7.22 2.17 -5.40
N ILE A 30 -7.31 3.02 -4.36
CA ILE A 30 -6.18 3.84 -3.89
C ILE A 30 -5.06 2.94 -3.37
N ALA A 31 -5.41 1.93 -2.56
CA ALA A 31 -4.44 1.03 -1.98
C ALA A 31 -3.68 0.23 -3.06
N ARG A 32 -4.38 -0.22 -4.11
CA ARG A 32 -3.77 -0.91 -5.24
C ARG A 32 -2.79 -0.02 -6.02
N LEU A 33 -3.18 1.22 -6.30
CA LEU A 33 -2.31 2.17 -6.99
C LEU A 33 -1.06 2.50 -6.15
N ALA A 34 -1.25 2.76 -4.86
CA ALA A 34 -0.13 3.04 -3.95
C ALA A 34 0.84 1.85 -3.84
N ALA A 35 0.33 0.63 -3.73
CA ALA A 35 1.15 -0.58 -3.73
C ALA A 35 1.96 -0.73 -5.03
N ALA A 36 1.35 -0.48 -6.19
CA ALA A 36 2.06 -0.51 -7.47
C ALA A 36 3.18 0.55 -7.53
N GLN A 37 2.91 1.78 -7.09
CA GLN A 37 3.91 2.84 -7.03
C GLN A 37 5.05 2.50 -6.08
N ALA A 38 4.76 1.96 -4.90
CA ALA A 38 5.76 1.51 -3.94
C ALA A 38 6.64 0.40 -4.54
N ALA A 39 6.03 -0.57 -5.24
CA ALA A 39 6.77 -1.65 -5.88
C ALA A 39 7.70 -1.16 -7.00
N LEU A 40 7.25 -0.17 -7.78
CA LEU A 40 8.09 0.47 -8.81
C LEU A 40 9.28 1.22 -8.20
N ARG A 41 9.06 1.98 -7.12
CA ARG A 41 10.15 2.68 -6.42
C ARG A 41 11.17 1.72 -5.80
N ALA A 42 10.73 0.58 -5.28
CA ALA A 42 11.62 -0.43 -4.70
C ALA A 42 12.47 -1.18 -5.74
N ARG A 43 12.11 -1.10 -7.03
CA ARG A 43 12.84 -1.74 -8.15
C ARG A 43 13.87 -0.83 -8.83
N GLY A 44 13.91 0.46 -8.49
CA GLY A 44 14.89 1.43 -8.99
C GLY A 44 15.99 1.66 -7.96
#